data_AF-A0A838TVH3-F1
#
_entry.id   AF-A0A838TVH3-F1
#
_cell.length_a   1.000
_cell.length_b   1.000
_cell.length_c   1.000
_cell.angle_alpha   90.00
_cell.angle_beta   90.00
_cell.angle_gamma   90.00
#
_symmetry.space_group_name_H-M   'P 1'
#
loop_
_entity.id
_entity.type
_entity.pdbx_description
1 polymer ?
#
loop_
_entity_poly.entity_id
_entity_poly.type
_entity_poly.pdbx_seq_one_letter_code
_entity_poly.pdbx_strand_id
1 'polypeptide(L)'
;MLNIVYAVSPYMLRYLEKAEATRKQILLYPMQPKRELTIQFAVTMDRIYYGLTQTEIPVLREKIKSILSNQIVFAMQKNPEKRDPIQTTVLGYKQSLDYIKRDWILNPETVTVKHILTLNAFIGDEKLQLTEKQLQEVVSYLQVSSDNPYVQAAIAKLLFRSMLPPGIKAETFSTLCSYLFLYRGGVDCRGLLVLEKPWAEDYKIFLGHYQTAIAKQNITDWIEYYIKTLSQNLDLTYSQLSQSIKLPVQDHIGKLNERQKTIMTLLDDPKTVITNRTVQKIFHISQITASRDLAKLTALGLLFTQGKGRSVRYTRI
;
A
#
# COMPACT_ATOMS: atom_id res chain seq x y z
N MET A 1 15.93 -0.56 22.42
CA MET A 1 15.16 -1.48 21.55
C MET A 1 14.57 -2.64 22.35
N LEU A 2 13.37 -3.14 22.00
CA LEU A 2 12.84 -4.41 22.52
C LEU A 2 13.82 -5.54 22.14
N ASN A 3 14.35 -6.28 23.12
CA ASN A 3 15.25 -7.39 22.87
C ASN A 3 14.43 -8.62 22.45
N ILE A 4 14.04 -8.66 21.18
CA ILE A 4 13.17 -9.72 20.65
C ILE A 4 13.97 -10.94 20.21
N VAL A 5 13.43 -12.11 20.50
CA VAL A 5 13.96 -13.40 20.02
C VAL A 5 12.85 -14.19 19.34
N TYR A 6 13.22 -15.04 18.39
CA TYR A 6 12.28 -15.99 17.80
C TYR A 6 12.99 -17.27 17.37
N ALA A 7 12.22 -18.35 17.28
CA ALA A 7 12.66 -19.61 16.71
C ALA A 7 11.87 -19.90 15.43
N VAL A 8 12.52 -20.54 14.46
CA VAL A 8 11.84 -21.03 13.26
C VAL A 8 11.17 -22.35 13.60
N SER A 9 9.83 -22.36 13.62
CA SER A 9 9.06 -23.57 13.90
C SER A 9 8.65 -24.31 12.62
N PRO A 10 8.27 -25.60 12.72
CA PRO A 10 7.69 -26.34 11.59
C PRO A 10 6.41 -25.70 11.02
N TYR A 11 5.60 -25.07 11.88
CA TYR A 11 4.38 -24.37 11.44
C TYR A 11 4.73 -23.13 10.62
N MET A 12 5.73 -22.35 11.06
CA MET A 12 6.22 -21.18 10.34
C MET A 12 6.69 -21.57 8.93
N LEU A 13 7.52 -22.61 8.82
CA LEU A 13 8.01 -23.11 7.52
C LEU A 13 6.84 -23.53 6.61
N ARG A 14 5.87 -24.28 7.14
CA ARG A 14 4.69 -24.69 6.37
C ARG A 14 3.88 -23.50 5.86
N TYR A 15 3.71 -22.45 6.65
CA TYR A 15 2.99 -21.25 6.21
C TYR A 15 3.80 -20.43 5.20
N LEU A 16 5.13 -20.37 5.32
CA LEU A 16 6.01 -19.73 4.34
C LEU A 16 5.95 -20.43 2.98
N GLU A 17 6.11 -21.76 2.96
CA GLU A 17 6.02 -22.57 1.75
C GLU A 17 4.67 -22.39 1.06
N LYS A 18 3.59 -22.41 1.85
CA LYS A 18 2.25 -22.21 1.33
C LYS A 18 2.04 -20.81 0.77
N ALA A 19 2.44 -19.76 1.49
CA ALA A 19 2.34 -18.38 1.03
C ALA A 19 3.08 -18.19 -0.30
N GLU A 20 4.28 -18.75 -0.42
CA GLU A 20 5.10 -18.66 -1.63
C GLU A 20 4.51 -19.45 -2.80
N ALA A 21 3.97 -20.65 -2.54
CA ALA A 21 3.28 -21.45 -3.54
C ALA A 21 2.04 -20.72 -4.09
N THR A 22 1.17 -20.20 -3.21
CA THR A 22 -0.03 -19.45 -3.61
C THR A 22 0.34 -18.14 -4.31
N ARG A 23 1.39 -17.45 -3.86
CA ARG A 23 1.91 -16.25 -4.54
C ARG A 23 2.30 -16.57 -5.99
N LYS A 24 3.04 -17.65 -6.23
CA LYS A 24 3.40 -18.09 -7.60
C LYS A 24 2.16 -18.35 -8.45
N GLN A 25 1.13 -18.99 -7.89
CA GLN A 25 -0.12 -19.22 -8.60
C GLN A 25 -0.84 -17.91 -8.98
N ILE A 26 -0.85 -16.91 -8.09
CA ILE A 26 -1.42 -15.58 -8.38
C ILE A 26 -0.62 -14.86 -9.48
N LEU A 27 0.71 -14.91 -9.42
CA LEU A 27 1.59 -14.28 -10.41
C LEU A 27 1.37 -14.88 -11.81
N LEU A 28 1.22 -16.21 -11.89
CA LEU A 28 1.03 -16.95 -13.14
C LEU A 28 -0.43 -16.96 -13.62
N TYR A 29 -1.37 -16.41 -12.84
CA TYR A 29 -2.78 -16.46 -13.19
C TYR A 29 -3.09 -15.59 -14.43
N PRO A 30 -3.66 -16.14 -15.50
CA PRO A 30 -3.94 -15.38 -16.72
C PRO A 30 -5.06 -14.37 -16.47
N MET A 31 -4.76 -13.09 -16.72
CA MET A 31 -5.73 -12.01 -16.52
C MET A 31 -5.56 -10.93 -17.59
N GLN A 32 -6.68 -10.45 -18.12
CA GLN A 32 -6.66 -9.30 -19.02
C GLN A 32 -6.19 -8.05 -18.28
N PRO A 33 -5.32 -7.20 -18.86
CA PRO A 33 -4.78 -6.02 -18.18
C PRO A 33 -5.85 -5.07 -17.62
N LYS A 34 -6.95 -4.86 -18.36
CA LYS A 34 -8.07 -4.04 -17.89
C LYS A 34 -8.72 -4.60 -16.62
N ARG A 35 -8.92 -5.92 -16.57
CA ARG A 35 -9.49 -6.60 -15.40
C ARG A 35 -8.56 -6.51 -14.20
N GLU A 36 -7.27 -6.69 -14.42
CA GLU A 36 -6.26 -6.57 -13.38
C GLU A 36 -6.26 -5.19 -12.74
N LEU A 37 -6.29 -4.12 -13.54
CA LEU A 37 -6.35 -2.75 -13.03
C LEU A 37 -7.63 -2.50 -12.22
N THR A 38 -8.78 -3.03 -12.64
CA THR A 38 -10.03 -2.90 -11.88
C THR A 38 -9.93 -3.57 -10.52
N ILE A 39 -9.36 -4.78 -10.48
CA ILE A 39 -9.18 -5.51 -9.22
C ILE A 39 -8.14 -4.82 -8.35
N GLN A 40 -7.01 -4.36 -8.89
CA GLN A 40 -6.01 -3.59 -8.15
C GLN A 40 -6.58 -2.30 -7.54
N PHE A 41 -7.46 -1.60 -8.26
CA PHE A 41 -8.16 -0.44 -7.73
C PHE A 41 -9.09 -0.83 -6.56
N ALA A 42 -9.87 -1.90 -6.71
CA ALA A 42 -10.72 -2.42 -5.63
C ALA A 42 -9.90 -2.85 -4.41
N VAL A 43 -8.79 -3.55 -4.62
CA VAL A 43 -7.85 -3.96 -3.58
C VAL A 43 -7.22 -2.74 -2.89
N THR A 44 -6.90 -1.68 -3.63
CA THR A 44 -6.40 -0.43 -3.03
C THR A 44 -7.46 0.22 -2.13
N MET A 45 -8.73 0.22 -2.56
CA MET A 45 -9.83 0.67 -1.71
C MET A 45 -9.96 -0.20 -0.45
N ASP A 46 -9.82 -1.52 -0.58
CA ASP A 46 -9.88 -2.46 0.54
C ASP A 46 -8.74 -2.24 1.54
N ARG A 47 -7.49 -2.08 1.08
CA ARG A 47 -6.34 -1.76 1.94
C ARG A 47 -6.60 -0.51 2.77
N ILE A 48 -7.06 0.57 2.11
CA ILE A 48 -7.37 1.83 2.78
C ILE A 48 -8.56 1.67 3.74
N TYR A 49 -9.63 1.01 3.30
CA TYR A 49 -10.81 0.79 4.12
C TYR A 49 -10.44 0.01 5.39
N TYR A 50 -9.83 -1.17 5.25
CA TYR A 50 -9.49 -2.00 6.39
C TYR A 50 -8.39 -1.41 7.28
N GLY A 51 -7.45 -0.67 6.68
CA GLY A 51 -6.44 0.09 7.43
C GLY A 51 -7.06 1.23 8.26
N LEU A 52 -8.24 1.73 7.87
CA LEU A 52 -8.99 2.75 8.58
C LEU A 52 -10.21 2.22 9.37
N THR A 53 -10.62 0.96 9.23
CA THR A 53 -11.70 0.41 10.07
C THR A 53 -11.23 0.14 11.50
N GLN A 54 -9.92 0.09 11.73
CA GLN A 54 -9.32 0.01 13.07
C GLN A 54 -9.35 1.37 13.81
N THR A 55 -10.17 2.32 13.33
CA THR A 55 -10.28 3.70 13.83
C THR A 55 -11.60 3.92 14.57
N GLU A 56 -11.70 5.01 15.32
CA GLU A 56 -12.97 5.50 15.90
C GLU A 56 -13.85 6.24 14.87
N ILE A 57 -13.36 6.45 13.64
CA ILE A 57 -14.05 7.21 12.59
C ILE A 57 -14.40 6.26 11.44
N PRO A 58 -15.63 5.71 11.39
CA PRO A 58 -16.02 4.80 10.33
C PRO A 58 -16.02 5.52 8.98
N VAL A 59 -15.11 5.15 8.08
CA VAL A 59 -15.07 5.67 6.72
C VAL A 59 -15.80 4.71 5.79
N LEU A 60 -16.89 5.19 5.17
CA LEU A 60 -17.64 4.39 4.20
C LEU A 60 -16.81 4.15 2.92
N ARG A 61 -16.91 2.95 2.35
CA ARG A 61 -16.25 2.57 1.09
C ARG A 61 -16.58 3.54 -0.06
N GLU A 62 -17.83 4.01 -0.14
CA GLU A 62 -18.24 5.00 -1.15
C GLU A 62 -17.55 6.35 -0.97
N LYS A 63 -17.27 6.76 0.27
CA LYS A 63 -16.51 7.98 0.55
C LYS A 63 -15.06 7.82 0.09
N ILE A 64 -14.42 6.68 0.37
CA ILE A 64 -13.06 6.36 -0.11
C ILE A 64 -13.03 6.40 -1.65
N LYS A 65 -13.97 5.72 -2.29
CA LYS A 65 -14.10 5.70 -3.75
C LYS A 65 -14.24 7.11 -4.33
N SER A 66 -15.09 7.95 -3.73
CA SER A 66 -15.26 9.35 -4.13
C SER A 66 -13.98 10.16 -3.94
N ILE A 67 -13.26 9.95 -2.84
CA ILE A 67 -11.96 10.62 -2.57
C ILE A 67 -10.94 10.24 -3.64
N LEU A 68 -10.73 8.94 -3.88
CA LEU A 68 -9.75 8.45 -4.85
C LEU A 68 -10.09 8.89 -6.28
N SER A 69 -11.37 8.86 -6.64
CA SER A 69 -11.84 9.26 -7.98
C SER A 69 -11.69 10.76 -8.23
N ASN A 70 -11.74 11.59 -7.18
CA ASN A 70 -11.71 13.05 -7.28
C ASN A 70 -10.43 13.68 -6.70
N GLN A 71 -9.35 12.90 -6.54
CA GLN A 71 -8.10 13.30 -5.89
C GLN A 71 -7.51 14.66 -6.33
N ILE A 72 -7.76 15.09 -7.57
CA ILE A 72 -7.28 16.40 -8.05
C ILE A 72 -8.17 17.59 -7.67
N VAL A 73 -9.49 17.41 -7.60
CA VAL A 73 -10.36 18.47 -7.06
C VAL A 73 -9.89 18.84 -5.65
N PHE A 74 -9.50 17.82 -4.90
CA PHE A 74 -8.92 17.93 -3.57
C PHE A 74 -7.51 18.52 -3.55
N ALA A 75 -6.64 18.10 -4.47
CA ALA A 75 -5.30 18.66 -4.60
C ALA A 75 -5.30 20.17 -4.92
N MET A 76 -6.32 20.66 -5.63
CA MET A 76 -6.45 22.06 -6.05
C MET A 76 -7.19 22.98 -5.07
N GLN A 77 -7.73 22.47 -3.97
CA GLN A 77 -8.38 23.32 -2.96
C GLN A 77 -7.38 24.37 -2.44
N LYS A 78 -7.73 25.65 -2.59
CA LYS A 78 -6.88 26.81 -2.26
C LYS A 78 -6.46 26.88 -0.78
N ASN A 79 -7.16 26.17 0.11
CA ASN A 79 -6.86 26.10 1.55
C ASN A 79 -6.59 24.64 1.97
N PRO A 80 -5.33 24.16 1.90
CA PRO A 80 -4.94 22.83 2.35
C PRO A 80 -5.28 22.57 3.83
N GLU A 81 -5.23 23.62 4.65
CA GLU A 81 -5.53 23.58 6.09
C GLU A 81 -7.01 23.33 6.42
N LYS A 82 -7.90 23.44 5.44
CA LYS A 82 -9.33 23.10 5.57
C LYS A 82 -9.67 21.73 4.97
N ARG A 83 -8.68 20.92 4.58
CA ARG A 83 -8.93 19.58 4.07
C ARG A 83 -9.49 18.70 5.18
N ASP A 84 -10.55 17.99 4.84
CA ASP A 84 -11.12 16.93 5.66
C ASP A 84 -10.00 15.96 6.09
N PRO A 85 -9.74 15.76 7.40
CA PRO A 85 -8.70 14.87 7.90
C PRO A 85 -8.79 13.45 7.31
N ILE A 86 -10.00 12.96 7.05
CA ILE A 86 -10.25 11.66 6.43
C ILE A 86 -9.70 11.64 5.01
N GLN A 87 -9.94 12.71 4.26
CA GLN A 87 -9.48 12.86 2.88
C GLN A 87 -7.95 12.89 2.80
N THR A 88 -7.29 13.63 3.68
CA THR A 88 -5.82 13.67 3.77
C THR A 88 -5.27 12.28 4.08
N THR A 89 -5.85 11.59 5.06
CA THR A 89 -5.43 10.23 5.45
C THR A 89 -5.59 9.23 4.31
N VAL A 90 -6.75 9.22 3.62
CA VAL A 90 -7.03 8.32 2.48
C VAL A 90 -6.03 8.53 1.34
N LEU A 91 -5.81 9.79 0.94
CA LEU A 91 -4.88 10.11 -0.15
C LEU A 91 -3.43 9.80 0.25
N GLY A 92 -3.07 10.07 1.50
CA GLY A 92 -1.77 9.75 2.08
C GLY A 92 -1.46 8.26 2.12
N TYR A 93 -2.45 7.45 2.52
CA TYR A 93 -2.33 6.00 2.52
C TYR A 93 -2.13 5.48 1.09
N LYS A 94 -2.95 5.94 0.13
CA LYS A 94 -2.78 5.59 -1.30
C LYS A 94 -1.39 5.98 -1.81
N GLN A 95 -0.94 7.18 -1.52
CA GLN A 95 0.38 7.67 -1.94
C GLN A 95 1.52 6.82 -1.36
N SER A 96 1.37 6.35 -0.12
CA SER A 96 2.32 5.43 0.51
C SER A 96 2.37 4.08 -0.20
N LEU A 97 1.20 3.51 -0.53
CA LEU A 97 1.11 2.26 -1.29
C LEU A 97 1.71 2.40 -2.69
N ASP A 98 1.44 3.50 -3.39
CA ASP A 98 2.01 3.77 -4.72
C ASP A 98 3.54 3.90 -4.63
N TYR A 99 4.05 4.61 -3.62
CA TYR A 99 5.49 4.75 -3.37
C TYR A 99 6.16 3.39 -3.13
N ILE A 100 5.57 2.55 -2.28
CA ILE A 100 6.08 1.19 -2.02
C ILE A 100 6.06 0.34 -3.30
N LYS A 101 4.94 0.34 -4.04
CA LYS A 101 4.80 -0.43 -5.27
C LYS A 101 5.81 -0.02 -6.34
N ARG A 102 6.03 1.28 -6.51
CA ARG A 102 6.91 1.81 -7.56
C ARG A 102 8.39 1.67 -7.21
N ASP A 103 8.76 2.05 -5.99
CA ASP A 103 10.16 2.27 -5.64
C ASP A 103 10.79 1.09 -4.90
N TRP A 104 10.00 0.14 -4.39
CA TRP A 104 10.51 -0.90 -3.49
C TRP A 104 10.34 -2.33 -3.96
N ILE A 105 9.64 -2.61 -5.06
CA ILE A 105 9.58 -3.99 -5.58
C ILE A 105 10.99 -4.43 -6.00
N LEU A 106 11.53 -5.45 -5.33
CA LEU A 106 12.87 -6.03 -5.59
C LEU A 106 14.00 -4.97 -5.59
N ASN A 107 13.84 -3.88 -4.84
CA ASN A 107 14.86 -2.84 -4.79
C ASN A 107 16.08 -3.32 -3.97
N PRO A 108 17.30 -3.35 -4.55
CA PRO A 108 18.51 -3.78 -3.84
C PRO A 108 18.93 -2.79 -2.74
N GLU A 109 18.48 -1.53 -2.79
CA GLU A 109 18.79 -0.52 -1.78
C GLU A 109 18.30 -0.93 -0.39
N THR A 110 18.98 -0.43 0.63
CA THR A 110 18.57 -0.60 2.01
C THR A 110 17.49 0.42 2.37
N VAL A 111 16.53 0.00 3.19
CA VAL A 111 15.56 0.94 3.78
C VAL A 111 16.32 1.90 4.70
N THR A 112 16.05 3.19 4.64
CA THR A 112 16.70 4.18 5.52
C THR A 112 15.66 4.85 6.39
N VAL A 113 16.08 5.54 7.44
CA VAL A 113 15.16 6.36 8.26
C VAL A 113 14.41 7.37 7.39
N LYS A 114 15.04 7.92 6.35
CA LYS A 114 14.39 8.83 5.40
C LYS A 114 13.21 8.17 4.68
N HIS A 115 13.33 6.90 4.29
CA HIS A 115 12.24 6.16 3.64
C HIS A 115 11.07 5.94 4.59
N ILE A 116 11.35 5.61 5.85
CA ILE A 116 10.34 5.48 6.92
C ILE A 116 9.63 6.81 7.20
N LEU A 117 10.39 7.91 7.33
CA LEU A 117 9.83 9.25 7.52
C LEU A 117 8.99 9.71 6.30
N THR A 118 9.37 9.29 5.10
CA THR A 118 8.62 9.57 3.87
C THR A 118 7.24 8.92 3.91
N LEU A 119 7.14 7.66 4.37
CA LEU A 119 5.84 7.00 4.56
C LEU A 119 4.96 7.75 5.58
N ASN A 120 5.51 8.14 6.73
CA ASN A 120 4.74 8.91 7.71
C ASN A 120 4.25 10.25 7.14
N ALA A 121 5.12 10.97 6.45
CA ALA A 121 4.80 12.27 5.87
C ALA A 121 3.67 12.21 4.82
N PHE A 122 3.41 11.07 4.21
CA PHE A 122 2.24 10.90 3.34
C PHE A 122 0.95 10.78 4.12
N ILE A 123 0.92 10.01 5.22
CA ILE A 123 -0.30 9.73 6.00
C ILE A 123 -0.75 10.98 6.80
N GLY A 124 0.17 11.90 7.11
CA GLY A 124 -0.15 13.20 7.70
C GLY A 124 1.07 13.96 8.21
N ASP A 125 0.89 15.25 8.50
CA ASP A 125 1.96 16.16 8.94
C ASP A 125 2.31 16.05 10.43
N GLU A 126 1.59 15.22 11.19
CA GLU A 126 1.95 14.96 12.57
C GLU A 126 3.32 14.27 12.62
N LYS A 127 4.26 14.92 13.30
CA LYS A 127 5.57 14.34 13.60
C LYS A 127 5.38 12.99 14.29
N LEU A 128 6.13 11.98 13.85
CA LEU A 128 6.33 10.80 14.69
C LEU A 128 6.97 11.31 15.97
N GLN A 129 6.39 10.99 17.12
CA GLN A 129 7.01 11.26 18.42
C GLN A 129 8.16 10.25 18.67
N LEU A 130 8.98 10.02 17.64
CA LEU A 130 10.08 9.08 17.59
C LEU A 130 11.34 9.82 17.22
N THR A 131 12.42 9.54 17.94
CA THR A 131 13.74 10.06 17.62
C THR A 131 14.31 9.35 16.41
N GLU A 132 15.16 10.04 15.65
CA GLU A 132 15.90 9.44 14.53
C GLU A 132 16.74 8.24 14.99
N LYS A 133 17.30 8.30 16.20
CA LYS A 133 18.03 7.19 16.83
C LYS A 133 17.16 5.94 16.99
N GLN A 134 15.94 6.07 17.51
CA GLN A 134 15.01 4.95 17.66
C GLN A 134 14.65 4.31 16.32
N LEU A 135 14.39 5.14 15.30
CA LEU A 135 14.12 4.67 13.95
C LEU A 135 15.34 3.96 13.34
N GLN A 136 16.54 4.53 13.52
CA GLN A 136 17.78 3.94 13.02
C GLN A 136 18.06 2.60 13.69
N GLU A 137 17.85 2.47 15.00
CA GLU A 137 17.98 1.19 15.70
C GLU A 137 17.10 0.12 15.01
N VAL A 138 15.79 0.39 14.84
CA VAL A 138 14.84 -0.56 14.22
C VAL A 138 15.20 -0.89 12.79
N VAL A 139 15.53 0.11 11.98
CA VAL A 139 15.91 -0.08 10.58
C VAL A 139 17.19 -0.91 10.47
N SER A 140 18.19 -0.63 11.30
CA SER A 140 19.43 -1.43 11.34
C SER A 140 19.12 -2.87 11.72
N TYR A 141 18.32 -3.11 12.77
CA TYR A 141 17.95 -4.46 13.21
C TYR A 141 17.28 -5.27 12.09
N LEU A 142 16.30 -4.67 11.40
CA LEU A 142 15.57 -5.33 10.30
C LEU A 142 16.45 -5.63 9.07
N GLN A 143 17.67 -5.11 9.02
CA GLN A 143 18.62 -5.29 7.93
C GLN A 143 19.80 -6.19 8.25
N VAL A 144 20.04 -6.48 9.54
CA VAL A 144 21.14 -7.36 9.94
C VAL A 144 20.87 -8.80 9.51
N SER A 145 19.61 -9.24 9.56
CA SER A 145 19.27 -10.63 9.28
C SER A 145 18.92 -10.84 7.81
N SER A 146 19.45 -11.91 7.22
CA SER A 146 19.01 -12.45 5.91
C SER A 146 17.69 -13.21 6.03
N ASP A 147 16.79 -12.70 6.87
CA ASP A 147 15.53 -13.35 7.17
C ASP A 147 14.64 -13.37 5.94
N ASN A 148 13.76 -14.36 5.90
CA ASN A 148 12.73 -14.42 4.88
C ASN A 148 11.90 -13.11 4.90
N PRO A 149 11.56 -12.50 3.74
CA PRO A 149 10.81 -11.24 3.68
C PRO A 149 9.49 -11.23 4.47
N TYR A 150 8.79 -12.37 4.55
CA TYR A 150 7.58 -12.51 5.35
C TYR A 150 7.86 -12.35 6.84
N VAL A 151 8.98 -12.89 7.33
CA VAL A 151 9.44 -12.75 8.72
C VAL A 151 9.87 -11.31 8.99
N GLN A 152 10.68 -10.71 8.11
CA GLN A 152 11.09 -9.31 8.24
C GLN A 152 9.89 -8.36 8.31
N ALA A 153 8.87 -8.59 7.48
CA ALA A 153 7.64 -7.79 7.48
C ALA A 153 6.80 -7.96 8.75
N ALA A 154 6.76 -9.17 9.32
CA ALA A 154 6.10 -9.44 10.59
C ALA A 154 6.78 -8.70 11.74
N ILE A 155 8.12 -8.75 11.79
CA ILE A 155 8.93 -8.04 12.77
C ILE A 155 8.76 -6.52 12.62
N ALA A 156 8.81 -6.02 11.38
CA ALA A 156 8.62 -4.59 11.10
C ALA A 156 7.28 -4.09 11.64
N LYS A 157 6.18 -4.81 11.38
CA LYS A 157 4.86 -4.44 11.90
C LYS A 157 4.86 -4.38 13.44
N LEU A 158 5.44 -5.38 14.10
CA LEU A 158 5.52 -5.43 15.57
C LEU A 158 6.29 -4.25 16.15
N LEU A 159 7.52 -4.04 15.66
CA LEU A 159 8.43 -3.02 16.21
C LEU A 159 7.89 -1.62 15.97
N PHE A 160 7.47 -1.28 14.73
CA PHE A 160 6.93 0.05 14.44
C PHE A 160 5.61 0.33 15.16
N ARG A 161 4.78 -0.69 15.37
CA ARG A 161 3.56 -0.55 16.18
C ARG A 161 3.88 -0.27 17.65
N SER A 162 4.83 -1.01 18.23
CA SER A 162 5.20 -0.86 19.65
C SER A 162 5.83 0.47 20.02
N MET A 163 6.36 1.19 19.03
CA MET A 163 6.95 2.50 19.23
C MET A 163 5.91 3.62 19.29
N LEU A 164 4.67 3.37 18.85
CA LEU A 164 3.65 4.39 18.76
C LEU A 164 2.52 4.15 19.77
N PRO A 165 1.87 5.22 20.28
CA PRO A 165 0.66 5.08 21.07
C PRO A 165 -0.42 4.29 20.31
N PRO A 166 -1.21 3.45 20.99
CA PRO A 166 -2.32 2.75 20.37
C PRO A 166 -3.24 3.72 19.61
N GLY A 167 -3.54 3.39 18.36
CA GLY A 167 -4.41 4.21 17.52
C GLY A 167 -4.14 4.02 16.03
N ILE A 168 -4.89 4.79 15.25
CA ILE A 168 -4.93 4.76 13.78
C ILE A 168 -3.52 4.86 13.18
N LYS A 169 -2.75 5.81 13.68
CA LYS A 169 -1.41 6.08 13.18
C LYS A 169 -0.49 4.88 13.39
N ALA A 170 -0.53 4.26 14.57
CA ALA A 170 0.27 3.07 14.84
C ALA A 170 -0.10 1.91 13.90
N GLU A 171 -1.39 1.71 13.61
CA GLU A 171 -1.83 0.63 12.71
C GLU A 171 -1.48 0.88 11.26
N THR A 172 -1.84 2.06 10.74
CA THR A 172 -1.61 2.43 9.34
C THR A 172 -0.12 2.49 9.03
N PHE A 173 0.66 3.17 9.87
CA PHE A 173 2.10 3.30 9.69
C PHE A 173 2.84 1.96 9.81
N SER A 174 2.55 1.16 10.84
CA SER A 174 3.20 -0.16 11.00
C SER A 174 2.86 -1.11 9.86
N THR A 175 1.63 -1.04 9.33
CA THR A 175 1.22 -1.86 8.18
C THR A 175 1.92 -1.43 6.90
N LEU A 176 2.04 -0.12 6.65
CA LEU A 176 2.79 0.39 5.49
C LEU A 176 4.28 0.05 5.58
N CYS A 177 4.87 0.10 6.78
CA CYS A 177 6.23 -0.40 6.99
C CYS A 177 6.32 -1.92 6.72
N SER A 178 5.32 -2.69 7.12
CA SER A 178 5.24 -4.13 6.81
C SER A 178 5.24 -4.39 5.29
N TYR A 179 4.41 -3.66 4.53
CA TYR A 179 4.40 -3.70 3.06
C TYR A 179 5.75 -3.34 2.45
N LEU A 180 6.43 -2.31 2.98
CA LEU A 180 7.74 -1.88 2.50
C LEU A 180 8.75 -3.03 2.52
N PHE A 181 8.83 -3.78 3.63
CA PHE A 181 9.76 -4.91 3.74
C PHE A 181 9.34 -6.12 2.90
N LEU A 182 8.03 -6.40 2.75
CA LEU A 182 7.55 -7.41 1.81
C LEU A 182 7.97 -7.09 0.37
N TYR A 183 7.70 -5.86 -0.08
CA TYR A 183 7.94 -5.44 -1.46
C TYR A 183 9.44 -5.40 -1.76
N ARG A 184 10.25 -4.91 -0.81
CA ARG A 184 11.71 -4.97 -0.90
C ARG A 184 12.21 -6.39 -1.14
N GLY A 185 11.66 -7.36 -0.41
CA GLY A 185 11.98 -8.78 -0.58
C GLY A 185 11.34 -9.44 -1.81
N GLY A 186 10.69 -8.68 -2.71
CA GLY A 186 10.04 -9.20 -3.90
C GLY A 186 8.70 -9.90 -3.66
N VAL A 187 8.16 -9.79 -2.46
CA VAL A 187 6.83 -10.33 -2.12
C VAL A 187 5.77 -9.32 -2.55
N ASP A 188 5.56 -9.23 -3.86
CA ASP A 188 4.36 -8.64 -4.46
C ASP A 188 3.47 -9.75 -5.04
N CYS A 189 2.15 -9.51 -4.99
CA CYS A 189 1.11 -10.41 -5.51
C CYS A 189 0.29 -9.68 -6.57
N ARG A 190 0.96 -8.97 -7.50
CA ARG A 190 0.32 -8.08 -8.49
C ARG A 190 -0.53 -6.99 -7.83
N GLY A 191 -0.11 -6.51 -6.67
CA GLY A 191 -0.88 -5.57 -5.86
C GLY A 191 -2.24 -6.09 -5.37
N LEU A 192 -2.45 -7.42 -5.30
CA LEU A 192 -3.74 -8.02 -4.91
C LEU A 192 -3.85 -8.41 -3.42
N LEU A 193 -2.75 -8.36 -2.68
CA LEU A 193 -2.71 -8.71 -1.25
C LEU A 193 -3.34 -7.61 -0.38
N VAL A 194 -4.24 -7.93 0.57
CA VAL A 194 -4.82 -6.96 1.55
C VAL A 194 -4.48 -7.38 2.98
N LEU A 195 -3.29 -7.06 3.48
CA LEU A 195 -2.83 -7.45 4.82
C LEU A 195 -3.78 -7.04 5.95
N GLU A 196 -4.38 -5.86 5.82
CA GLU A 196 -5.21 -5.19 6.82
C GLU A 196 -6.49 -5.98 7.13
N LYS A 197 -7.07 -6.61 6.11
CA LYS A 197 -8.41 -7.21 6.17
C LYS A 197 -8.58 -8.22 7.31
N PRO A 198 -7.80 -9.33 7.36
CA PRO A 198 -8.00 -10.33 8.40
C PRO A 198 -7.69 -9.80 9.82
N TRP A 199 -6.81 -8.80 9.95
CA TRP A 199 -6.55 -8.16 11.24
C TRP A 199 -7.68 -7.22 11.66
N ALA A 200 -8.36 -6.58 10.72
CA ALA A 200 -9.51 -5.75 10.99
C ALA A 200 -10.75 -6.59 11.32
N GLU A 201 -10.95 -7.72 10.63
CA GLU A 201 -12.08 -8.63 10.86
C GLU A 201 -12.02 -9.32 12.23
N ASP A 202 -10.81 -9.67 12.70
CA ASP A 202 -10.58 -10.30 14.01
C ASP A 202 -9.58 -9.49 14.88
N TYR A 203 -9.87 -8.20 15.08
CA TYR A 203 -8.96 -7.28 15.78
C TYR A 203 -8.61 -7.70 17.21
N LYS A 204 -9.53 -8.36 17.92
CA LYS A 204 -9.27 -8.89 19.27
C LYS A 204 -8.18 -9.97 19.26
N ILE A 205 -8.21 -10.89 18.29
CA ILE A 205 -7.22 -11.97 18.14
C ILE A 205 -5.87 -11.35 17.77
N PHE A 206 -5.86 -10.44 16.80
CA PHE A 206 -4.69 -9.68 16.40
C PHE A 206 -4.01 -9.00 17.61
N LEU A 207 -4.80 -8.27 18.41
CA LEU A 207 -4.28 -7.55 19.56
C LEU A 207 -3.74 -8.50 20.65
N GLY A 208 -4.39 -9.66 20.86
CA GLY A 208 -3.93 -10.67 21.81
C GLY A 208 -2.55 -11.25 21.44
N HIS A 209 -2.32 -11.59 20.16
CA HIS A 209 -1.01 -12.04 19.69
C HIS A 209 0.05 -10.94 19.81
N TYR A 210 -0.30 -9.70 19.45
CA TYR A 210 0.59 -8.54 19.59
C TYR A 210 1.01 -8.32 21.06
N GLN A 211 0.04 -8.25 21.98
CA GLN A 211 0.31 -8.03 23.40
C GLN A 211 1.17 -9.15 24.00
N THR A 212 0.89 -10.40 23.63
CA THR A 212 1.67 -11.57 24.06
C THR A 212 3.13 -11.47 23.61
N ALA A 213 3.36 -11.09 22.36
CA ALA A 213 4.71 -10.95 21.80
C ALA A 213 5.52 -9.85 22.49
N ILE A 214 4.90 -8.70 22.78
CA ILE A 214 5.55 -7.61 23.52
C ILE A 214 5.85 -8.02 24.96
N ALA A 215 4.92 -8.70 25.64
CA ALA A 215 5.09 -9.11 27.03
C ALA A 215 6.17 -10.19 27.20
N LYS A 216 6.21 -11.19 26.31
CA LYS A 216 7.15 -12.31 26.41
C LYS A 216 8.52 -12.02 25.81
N GLN A 217 8.64 -11.02 24.92
CA GLN A 217 9.82 -10.75 24.09
C GLN A 217 10.27 -11.93 23.19
N ASN A 218 9.59 -13.08 23.27
CA ASN A 218 9.62 -14.13 22.27
C ASN A 218 8.48 -13.91 21.28
N ILE A 219 8.85 -13.64 20.03
CA ILE A 219 7.90 -13.22 18.99
C ILE A 219 7.57 -14.35 18.00
N THR A 220 7.94 -15.59 18.32
CA THR A 220 7.68 -16.78 17.48
C THR A 220 6.19 -16.91 17.15
N ASP A 221 5.33 -16.88 18.18
CA ASP A 221 3.87 -16.97 18.02
C ASP A 221 3.30 -15.83 17.16
N TRP A 222 3.88 -14.64 17.26
CA TRP A 222 3.47 -13.49 16.45
C TRP A 222 3.84 -13.66 14.98
N ILE A 223 5.06 -14.10 14.69
CA ILE A 223 5.52 -14.35 13.33
C ILE A 223 4.67 -15.45 12.69
N GLU A 224 4.42 -16.54 13.41
CA GLU A 224 3.54 -17.62 12.95
C GLU A 224 2.12 -17.13 12.65
N TYR A 225 1.52 -16.37 13.58
CA TYR A 225 0.21 -15.77 13.38
C TYR A 225 0.19 -14.88 12.13
N TYR A 226 1.16 -13.98 12.00
CA TYR A 226 1.28 -13.05 10.88
C TYR A 226 1.35 -13.81 9.53
N ILE A 227 2.25 -14.80 9.41
CA ILE A 227 2.45 -15.53 8.15
C ILE A 227 1.26 -16.43 7.85
N LYS A 228 0.66 -17.07 8.86
CA LYS A 228 -0.57 -17.85 8.72
C LYS A 228 -1.69 -17.00 8.14
N THR A 229 -1.95 -15.84 8.75
CA THR A 229 -3.00 -14.94 8.32
C THR A 229 -2.75 -14.40 6.91
N LEU A 230 -1.50 -14.07 6.59
CA LEU A 230 -1.11 -13.66 5.24
C LEU A 230 -1.34 -14.80 4.23
N SER A 231 -0.91 -16.02 4.54
CA SER A 231 -1.08 -17.19 3.68
C SER A 231 -2.55 -17.49 3.41
N GLN A 232 -3.40 -17.45 4.45
CA GLN A 232 -4.85 -17.63 4.31
C GLN A 232 -5.48 -16.55 3.42
N ASN A 233 -5.03 -15.30 3.56
CA ASN A 233 -5.50 -14.20 2.72
C ASN A 233 -5.11 -14.39 1.25
N LEU A 234 -3.89 -14.86 0.96
CA LEU A 234 -3.47 -15.22 -0.39
C LEU A 234 -4.33 -16.32 -1.00
N ASP A 235 -4.67 -17.36 -0.23
CA ASP A 235 -5.54 -18.44 -0.71
C ASP A 235 -6.93 -17.92 -1.05
N LEU A 236 -7.49 -17.03 -0.23
CA LEU A 236 -8.77 -16.38 -0.49
C LEU A 236 -8.70 -15.54 -1.77
N THR A 237 -7.64 -14.73 -1.93
CA THR A 237 -7.41 -13.96 -3.15
C THR A 237 -7.35 -14.88 -4.37
N TYR A 238 -6.56 -15.94 -4.32
CA TYR A 238 -6.43 -16.89 -5.44
C TYR A 238 -7.75 -17.60 -5.76
N SER A 239 -8.51 -18.01 -4.73
CA SER A 239 -9.82 -18.63 -4.88
C SER A 239 -10.84 -17.68 -5.53
N GLN A 240 -10.82 -16.40 -5.16
CA GLN A 240 -11.67 -15.39 -5.77
C GLN A 240 -11.28 -15.12 -7.23
N LEU A 241 -9.98 -15.12 -7.55
CA LEU A 241 -9.51 -14.98 -8.93
C LEU A 241 -9.99 -16.12 -9.81
N SER A 242 -9.90 -17.37 -9.34
CA SER A 242 -10.32 -18.56 -10.07
C SER A 242 -11.85 -18.64 -10.25
N GLN A 243 -12.62 -18.24 -9.23
CA GLN A 243 -14.09 -18.22 -9.29
C GLN A 243 -14.64 -17.08 -10.17
N SER A 244 -14.00 -15.91 -10.17
CA SER A 244 -14.48 -14.71 -10.88
C SER A 244 -14.34 -14.76 -12.40
N ILE A 245 -13.84 -15.85 -13.00
CA ILE A 245 -13.91 -16.08 -14.47
C ILE A 245 -15.36 -15.98 -14.98
N LYS A 246 -16.35 -16.30 -14.14
CA LYS A 246 -17.75 -16.44 -14.54
C LYS A 246 -18.60 -15.16 -14.39
N LEU A 247 -18.06 -14.09 -13.81
CA LEU A 247 -18.82 -12.86 -13.58
C LEU A 247 -18.23 -11.71 -14.40
N PRO A 248 -19.05 -11.00 -15.21
CA PRO A 248 -18.58 -9.77 -15.84
C PRO A 248 -18.18 -8.82 -14.72
N VAL A 249 -16.90 -8.44 -14.70
CA VAL A 249 -16.42 -7.40 -13.79
C VAL A 249 -17.25 -6.16 -14.11
N GLN A 250 -18.08 -5.72 -13.16
CA GLN A 250 -18.77 -4.44 -13.28
C GLN A 250 -17.70 -3.40 -13.63
N ASP A 251 -17.88 -2.71 -14.76
CA ASP A 251 -16.88 -1.81 -15.34
C ASP A 251 -16.79 -0.54 -14.46
N HIS A 252 -16.22 -0.69 -13.27
CA HIS A 252 -16.04 0.38 -12.29
C HIS A 252 -14.95 1.35 -12.74
N ILE A 253 -14.06 0.90 -13.64
CA ILE A 253 -13.20 1.77 -14.42
C ILE A 253 -14.07 2.39 -15.51
N GLY A 254 -14.72 3.50 -15.20
CA GLY A 254 -15.48 4.25 -16.21
C GLY A 254 -14.60 4.49 -17.45
N LYS A 255 -15.10 4.13 -18.64
CA LYS A 255 -14.40 4.22 -19.93
C LYS A 255 -13.48 5.45 -19.98
N LEU A 256 -12.21 5.22 -20.33
CA LEU A 256 -11.30 6.32 -20.63
C LEU A 256 -11.90 7.12 -21.79
N ASN A 257 -11.90 8.45 -21.66
CA ASN A 257 -12.26 9.30 -22.79
C ASN A 257 -11.13 9.28 -23.84
N GLU A 258 -11.39 9.76 -25.05
CA GLU A 258 -10.40 9.72 -26.13
C GLU A 258 -9.08 10.41 -25.76
N ARG A 259 -9.13 11.56 -25.07
CA ARG A 259 -7.91 12.25 -24.59
C ARG A 259 -7.09 11.38 -23.63
N GLN A 260 -7.74 10.71 -22.69
CA GLN A 260 -7.09 9.82 -21.73
C GLN A 260 -6.45 8.63 -22.44
N LYS A 261 -7.10 8.07 -23.47
CA LYS A 261 -6.50 7.03 -24.31
C LYS A 261 -5.26 7.55 -25.04
N THR A 262 -5.34 8.73 -25.66
CA THR A 262 -4.20 9.36 -26.34
C THR A 262 -3.06 9.65 -25.37
N ILE A 263 -3.34 10.09 -24.14
CA ILE A 263 -2.32 10.26 -23.09
C ILE A 263 -1.59 8.94 -22.81
N MET A 264 -2.32 7.81 -22.75
CA MET A 264 -1.68 6.50 -22.57
C MET A 264 -0.79 6.14 -23.75
N THR A 265 -1.24 6.39 -24.99
CA THR A 265 -0.45 6.17 -26.21
C THR A 265 0.82 7.03 -26.24
N LEU A 266 0.73 8.30 -25.82
CA LEU A 266 1.89 9.19 -25.73
C LEU A 266 2.95 8.69 -24.74
N LEU A 267 2.54 7.85 -23.79
CA LEU A 267 3.39 7.22 -22.79
C LEU A 267 3.66 5.73 -23.09
N ASP A 268 3.48 5.28 -24.33
CA ASP A 268 3.86 3.92 -24.75
C ASP A 268 5.39 3.70 -24.63
N ASP A 269 6.20 4.74 -24.83
CA ASP A 269 7.63 4.68 -24.52
C ASP A 269 7.85 4.86 -22.99
N PRO A 270 8.43 3.85 -22.29
CA PRO A 270 8.67 3.88 -20.85
C PRO A 270 9.52 5.07 -20.36
N LYS A 271 10.33 5.67 -21.23
CA LYS A 271 11.17 6.83 -20.88
C LYS A 271 10.42 8.15 -20.98
N THR A 272 9.23 8.15 -21.58
CA THR A 272 8.46 9.37 -21.78
C THR A 272 7.83 9.81 -20.47
N VAL A 273 8.06 11.07 -20.13
CA VAL A 273 7.48 11.74 -18.98
C VAL A 273 6.60 12.87 -19.48
N ILE A 274 5.36 12.93 -19.01
CA ILE A 274 4.47 14.05 -19.34
C ILE A 274 4.21 14.92 -18.12
N THR A 275 3.96 16.20 -18.37
CA THR A 275 3.54 17.16 -17.35
C THR A 275 2.13 17.64 -17.64
N ASN A 276 1.53 18.30 -16.65
CA ASN A 276 0.25 18.98 -16.84
C ASN A 276 0.28 19.97 -18.02
N ARG A 277 1.37 20.74 -18.15
CA ARG A 277 1.57 21.69 -19.26
C ARG A 277 1.68 20.98 -20.61
N THR A 278 2.33 19.81 -20.65
CA THR A 278 2.41 18.99 -21.87
C THR A 278 1.00 18.61 -22.34
N VAL A 279 0.16 18.09 -21.44
CA VAL A 279 -1.23 17.72 -21.76
C VAL A 279 -2.07 18.94 -22.16
N GLN A 280 -1.93 20.08 -21.49
CA GLN A 280 -2.62 21.32 -21.89
C GLN A 280 -2.27 21.72 -23.33
N LYS A 281 -0.99 21.66 -23.70
CA LYS A 281 -0.51 22.03 -25.04
C LYS A 281 -1.02 21.08 -26.11
N ILE A 282 -0.94 19.77 -25.87
CA ILE A 282 -1.31 18.75 -26.86
C ILE A 282 -2.81 18.79 -27.18
N PHE A 283 -3.65 18.98 -26.15
CA PHE A 283 -5.11 18.92 -26.33
C PHE A 283 -5.78 20.30 -26.37
N HIS A 284 -5.02 21.39 -26.28
CA HIS A 284 -5.53 22.77 -26.22
C HIS A 284 -6.61 22.96 -25.15
N ILE A 285 -6.39 22.40 -23.96
CA ILE A 285 -7.34 22.43 -22.85
C ILE A 285 -6.82 23.25 -21.68
N SER A 286 -7.75 23.69 -20.82
CA SER A 286 -7.40 24.37 -19.59
C SER A 286 -6.57 23.48 -18.66
N GLN A 287 -5.76 24.10 -17.81
CA GLN A 287 -5.02 23.43 -16.73
C GLN A 287 -5.91 22.50 -15.91
N ILE A 288 -7.12 22.94 -15.57
CA ILE A 288 -8.06 22.17 -14.75
C ILE A 288 -8.45 20.88 -15.47
N THR A 289 -8.74 20.96 -16.77
CA THR A 289 -9.13 19.80 -17.59
C THR A 289 -7.98 18.81 -17.75
N ALA A 290 -6.78 19.30 -18.09
CA ALA A 290 -5.57 18.47 -18.19
C ALA A 290 -5.25 17.77 -16.87
N SER A 291 -5.41 18.48 -15.76
CA SER A 291 -5.24 17.90 -14.44
C SER A 291 -6.25 16.78 -14.23
N ARG A 292 -7.55 17.04 -14.42
CA ARG A 292 -8.61 16.05 -14.21
C ARG A 292 -8.36 14.74 -15.00
N ASP A 293 -7.92 14.85 -16.25
CA ASP A 293 -7.57 13.68 -17.07
C ASP A 293 -6.39 12.90 -16.47
N LEU A 294 -5.31 13.57 -16.07
CA LEU A 294 -4.15 12.96 -15.40
C LEU A 294 -4.48 12.37 -14.02
N ALA A 295 -5.38 13.01 -13.26
CA ALA A 295 -5.89 12.48 -11.98
C ALA A 295 -6.55 11.14 -12.18
N LYS A 296 -7.47 11.06 -13.14
CA LYS A 296 -8.27 9.87 -13.34
C LYS A 296 -7.35 8.71 -13.71
N LEU A 297 -6.39 8.94 -14.59
CA LEU A 297 -5.39 7.93 -14.95
C LEU A 297 -4.53 7.51 -13.74
N THR A 298 -4.06 8.45 -12.92
CA THR A 298 -3.30 8.15 -11.69
C THR A 298 -4.14 7.39 -10.65
N ALA A 299 -5.42 7.76 -10.50
CA ALA A 299 -6.34 7.13 -9.54
C ALA A 299 -6.59 5.66 -9.93
N LEU A 300 -6.71 5.40 -11.23
CA LEU A 300 -6.83 4.08 -11.82
C LEU A 300 -5.51 3.28 -11.80
N GLY A 301 -4.43 3.86 -11.26
CA GLY A 301 -3.11 3.25 -11.23
C GLY A 301 -2.44 3.19 -12.60
N LEU A 302 -2.98 3.80 -13.65
CA LEU A 302 -2.42 3.80 -15.01
C LEU A 302 -1.17 4.67 -15.16
N LEU A 303 -1.00 5.64 -14.25
CA LEU A 303 0.14 6.56 -14.20
C LEU A 303 0.69 6.66 -12.78
N PHE A 304 2.01 6.83 -12.68
CA PHE A 304 2.69 7.23 -11.46
C PHE A 304 2.99 8.72 -11.46
N THR A 305 2.81 9.36 -10.30
CA THR A 305 3.14 10.77 -10.07
C THR A 305 4.51 10.92 -9.41
N GLN A 306 5.31 11.86 -9.90
CA GLN A 306 6.63 12.22 -9.37
C GLN A 306 6.71 13.71 -9.10
N GLY A 307 7.41 14.11 -8.03
CA GLY A 307 7.59 15.51 -7.64
C GLY A 307 6.42 16.10 -6.86
N LYS A 308 6.55 17.39 -6.49
CA LYS A 308 5.54 18.15 -5.74
C LYS A 308 5.25 19.49 -6.42
N GLY A 309 4.01 19.98 -6.28
CA GLY A 309 3.60 21.30 -6.75
C GLY A 309 3.71 21.49 -8.27
N ARG A 310 4.49 22.48 -8.71
CA ARG A 310 4.66 22.81 -10.14
C ARG A 310 5.58 21.85 -10.89
N SER A 311 6.32 21.02 -10.17
CA SER A 311 7.28 20.06 -10.72
C SER A 311 6.70 18.65 -10.88
N VAL A 312 5.37 18.51 -10.81
CA VAL A 312 4.72 17.20 -10.91
C VAL A 312 4.84 16.66 -12.34
N ARG A 313 5.35 15.45 -12.42
CA ARG A 313 5.59 14.66 -13.62
C ARG A 313 4.82 13.36 -13.55
N TYR A 314 4.41 12.83 -14.69
CA TYR A 314 3.64 11.59 -14.81
C TYR A 314 4.36 10.63 -15.75
N THR A 315 4.41 9.37 -15.33
CA THR A 315 5.02 8.25 -16.04
C THR A 315 4.04 7.09 -16.09
N ARG A 316 4.17 6.21 -17.09
CA ARG A 316 3.41 4.97 -17.13
C ARG A 316 4.01 3.95 -16.16
N ILE A 317 3.17 2.98 -15.74
CA ILE A 317 3.64 1.78 -15.02
C ILE A 317 4.71 1.05 -15.84
#